data_AF-A0A5N1J944-F1
#
_entry.id   AF-A0A5N1J944-F1
#
_cell.length_a   1.000
_cell.length_b   1.000
_cell.length_c   1.000
_cell.angle_alpha   90.00
_cell.angle_beta   90.00
_cell.angle_gamma   90.00
#
_symmetry.space_group_name_H-M   'P 1'
#
loop_
_entity.id
_entity.type
_entity.pdbx_description
1 polymer ?
#
loop_
_entity_poly.entity_id
_entity_poly.type
_entity_poly.pdbx_seq_one_letter_code
_entity_poly.pdbx_strand_id
1 'polypeptide(L)'
;MNEQQPKDSQDFQHGYTSGVEGTDRQNYEGYLSSQVSDEWIEERVESKRDEIRQIDQKLADTTAQRRAAFDRLQDHIMQTTLAGKGAEHLEAEIKTVEDEREQLKERRQNTASEYSLLAGLIFVAAGISFVAGDLIISHEIVAYALNIRNNVEAWMFAVGLAMVSILLKPAYDRLIEEPYLTNSSPEASRRYGWFKMGLAILSIVTLVILGWFRYDAYRTDKLKEAINKSIKNIQLNATPLDPANPNPVADQRVLQKIERQLQQSDELNLQLVNSPWALLSFVLSGVLFALAGAVCLGIGLPVLQKFWFRWLQVDPRLWRLRRRRRKLEKLYQAVQQEVAKHLTQKNIMDHELKILASLDELRQRKQQLTNEIDQLIDDRKLARTDSRIASFNDGYEKGQAARQAMTEEEFNQYRNGFFSVSNLATKARSSSDQERLPADKTTYANQRPVNGLRPHQAVRQHLADGLDNDIE
;
A
#
# COMPACT_ATOMS: atom_id res chain seq x y z
N MET A 1 40.41 58.56 28.78
CA MET A 1 40.15 59.54 29.84
C MET A 1 41.40 60.41 29.98
N ASN A 2 41.41 61.56 29.31
CA ASN A 2 42.39 62.61 29.59
C ASN A 2 41.75 63.45 30.70
N GLU A 3 42.34 63.45 31.89
CA GLU A 3 42.00 64.39 32.95
C GLU A 3 42.49 65.78 32.52
N GLN A 4 41.68 66.49 31.74
CA GLN A 4 41.89 67.92 31.53
C GLN A 4 41.71 68.62 32.89
N GLN A 5 42.70 69.42 33.27
CA GLN A 5 42.64 70.18 34.51
C GLN A 5 41.35 71.01 34.54
N PRO A 6 40.56 70.97 35.62
CA PRO A 6 39.23 71.59 35.67
C PRO A 6 39.24 73.11 35.47
N LYS A 7 40.41 73.76 35.48
CA LYS A 7 40.60 75.19 35.28
C LYS A 7 40.65 75.62 33.80
N ASP A 8 40.91 74.68 32.89
CA ASP A 8 40.98 74.94 31.44
C ASP A 8 39.67 74.59 30.71
N SER A 9 38.64 74.13 31.42
CA SER A 9 37.34 73.87 30.79
C SER A 9 36.64 75.18 30.45
N GLN A 10 35.99 75.21 29.29
CA GLN A 10 35.25 76.37 28.79
C GLN A 10 34.14 76.78 29.78
N ASP A 11 33.51 75.81 30.43
CA ASP A 11 32.49 76.02 31.46
C ASP A 11 33.05 76.68 32.73
N PHE A 12 34.25 76.28 33.15
CA PHE A 12 34.91 76.88 34.30
C PHE A 12 35.27 78.35 34.03
N GLN A 13 35.80 78.64 32.84
CA GLN A 13 36.12 80.01 32.43
C GLN A 13 34.88 80.88 32.35
N HIS A 14 33.79 80.36 31.76
CA HIS A 14 32.52 81.08 31.65
C HIS A 14 31.89 81.33 33.03
N GLY A 15 31.92 80.33 33.92
CA GLY A 15 31.46 80.48 35.30
C GLY A 15 32.27 81.50 36.10
N TYR A 16 33.59 81.55 35.91
CA TYR A 16 34.45 82.56 36.52
C TYR A 16 34.14 83.98 36.04
N THR A 17 33.99 84.18 34.71
CA THR A 17 33.65 85.50 34.16
C THR A 17 32.26 85.96 34.57
N SER A 18 31.26 85.08 34.52
CA SER A 18 29.90 85.36 35.00
C SER A 18 29.88 85.73 36.49
N GLY A 19 30.72 85.08 37.31
CA GLY A 19 30.84 85.41 38.73
C GLY A 19 31.47 86.79 39.00
N VAL A 20 32.39 87.24 38.13
CA VAL A 20 32.99 88.58 38.21
C VAL A 20 31.99 89.67 37.75
N GLU A 21 31.15 89.36 36.77
CA GLU A 21 30.14 90.28 36.22
C GLU A 21 28.85 90.37 37.07
N GLY A 22 28.69 89.51 38.08
CA GLY A 22 27.54 89.54 39.00
C GLY A 22 26.24 88.99 38.41
N THR A 23 26.32 88.13 37.39
CA THR A 23 25.17 87.53 36.69
C THR A 23 24.62 86.31 37.45
N ASP A 24 23.34 85.96 37.25
CA ASP A 24 22.75 84.81 37.94
C ASP A 24 23.28 83.48 37.40
N ARG A 25 23.76 82.64 38.30
CA ARG A 25 24.28 81.30 38.03
C ARG A 25 23.22 80.38 37.42
N GLN A 26 21.95 80.58 37.79
CA GLN A 26 20.86 79.69 37.41
C GLN A 26 20.63 79.63 35.90
N ASN A 27 20.86 80.73 35.18
CA ASN A 27 20.68 80.79 33.73
C ASN A 27 21.73 79.95 32.98
N TYR A 28 23.00 80.04 33.36
CA TYR A 28 24.04 79.22 32.72
C TYR A 28 23.95 77.74 33.11
N GLU A 29 23.58 77.43 34.35
CA GLU A 29 23.30 76.04 34.79
C GLU A 29 22.12 75.43 34.03
N GLY A 30 21.06 76.22 33.80
CA GLY A 30 19.92 75.84 32.97
C GLY A 30 20.32 75.58 31.51
N TYR A 31 21.18 76.42 30.94
CA TYR A 31 21.69 76.25 29.58
C TYR A 31 22.49 74.95 29.43
N LEU A 32 23.47 74.72 30.31
CA LEU A 32 24.34 73.54 30.26
C LEU A 32 23.57 72.25 30.47
N SER A 33 22.70 72.20 31.48
CA SER A 33 21.88 71.01 31.73
C SER A 33 20.95 70.68 30.56
N SER A 34 20.40 71.71 29.91
CA SER A 34 19.56 71.56 28.71
C SER A 34 20.34 71.15 27.46
N GLN A 35 21.60 71.59 27.33
CA GLN A 35 22.46 71.19 26.22
C GLN A 35 22.90 69.72 26.36
N VAL A 36 23.33 69.31 27.55
CA VAL A 36 23.70 67.92 27.83
C VAL A 36 22.50 66.99 27.66
N SER A 37 21.29 67.43 28.05
CA SER A 37 20.09 66.64 27.82
C SER A 37 19.72 66.53 26.34
N ASP A 38 19.87 67.60 25.53
CA ASP A 38 19.67 67.54 24.07
C ASP A 38 20.61 66.53 23.40
N GLU A 39 21.92 66.58 23.74
CA GLU A 39 22.93 65.66 23.21
C GLU A 39 22.64 64.20 23.62
N TRP A 40 22.30 63.98 24.89
CA TRP A 40 21.96 62.64 25.40
C TRP A 40 20.69 62.07 24.74
N ILE A 41 19.67 62.91 24.55
CA ILE A 41 18.42 62.52 23.89
C ILE A 41 18.70 62.19 22.41
N GLU A 42 19.54 62.97 21.73
CA GLU A 42 19.92 62.72 20.34
C GLU A 42 20.62 61.37 20.15
N GLU A 43 21.60 61.05 21.01
CA GLU A 43 22.26 59.73 21.00
C GLU A 43 21.24 58.61 21.25
N ARG A 44 20.30 58.81 22.18
CA ARG A 44 19.29 57.81 22.51
C ARG A 44 18.29 57.58 21.38
N VAL A 45 17.90 58.64 20.67
CA VAL A 45 17.03 58.56 19.48
C VAL A 45 17.73 57.78 18.37
N GLU A 46 19.00 58.08 18.08
CA GLU A 46 19.73 57.37 17.02
C GLU A 46 19.92 55.89 17.36
N SER A 47 20.27 55.57 18.61
CA SER A 47 20.35 54.18 19.10
C SER A 47 19.02 53.43 18.93
N LYS A 48 17.87 54.04 19.26
CA LYS A 48 16.56 53.41 19.07
C LYS A 48 16.17 53.28 17.60
N ARG A 49 16.57 54.23 16.75
CA ARG A 49 16.37 54.12 15.29
C ARG A 49 17.15 52.94 14.73
N ASP A 50 18.37 52.71 15.19
CA ASP A 50 19.15 51.53 14.82
C ASP A 50 18.51 50.23 15.30
N GLU A 51 17.95 50.20 16.52
CA GLU A 51 17.15 49.06 17.00
C GLU A 51 15.94 48.79 16.08
N ILE A 52 15.23 49.83 15.62
CA ILE A 52 14.13 49.68 14.67
C ILE A 52 14.63 49.12 13.32
N ARG A 53 15.76 49.61 12.79
CA ARG A 53 16.34 49.07 11.55
C ARG A 53 16.67 47.57 11.68
N GLN A 54 17.22 47.16 12.82
CA GLN A 54 17.50 45.75 13.11
C GLN A 54 16.20 44.92 13.23
N ILE A 55 15.16 45.46 13.86
CA ILE A 55 13.85 44.78 13.94
C ILE A 55 13.22 44.64 12.55
N ASP A 56 13.33 45.65 11.69
CA ASP A 56 12.81 45.60 10.33
C ASP A 56 13.52 44.54 9.48
N GLN A 57 14.84 44.42 9.60
CA GLN A 57 15.60 43.33 9.00
C GLN A 57 15.12 41.96 9.53
N LYS A 58 15.02 41.80 10.85
CA LYS A 58 14.50 40.56 11.48
C LYS A 58 13.07 40.23 11.04
N LEU A 59 12.21 41.23 10.86
CA LEU A 59 10.85 41.05 10.37
C LEU A 59 10.86 40.53 8.92
N ALA A 60 11.68 41.12 8.05
CA ALA A 60 11.80 40.68 6.67
C ALA A 60 12.32 39.22 6.60
N ASP A 61 13.39 38.92 7.34
CA ASP A 61 14.00 37.59 7.38
C ASP A 61 13.04 36.54 7.96
N THR A 62 12.40 36.84 9.09
CA THR A 62 11.44 35.93 9.73
C THR A 62 10.22 35.71 8.84
N THR A 63 9.77 36.73 8.12
CA THR A 63 8.65 36.60 7.16
C THR A 63 9.03 35.69 5.99
N ALA A 64 10.24 35.86 5.43
CA ALA A 64 10.73 35.02 4.36
C ALA A 64 10.90 33.56 4.82
N GLN A 65 11.47 33.34 6.01
CA GLN A 65 11.62 32.02 6.61
C GLN A 65 10.27 31.35 6.87
N ARG A 66 9.29 32.08 7.44
CA ARG A 66 7.93 31.56 7.68
C ARG A 66 7.23 31.18 6.38
N ARG A 67 7.33 32.00 5.32
CA ARG A 67 6.77 31.66 4.00
C ARG A 67 7.40 30.40 3.44
N ALA A 68 8.73 30.33 3.39
CA ALA A 68 9.43 29.17 2.87
C ALA A 68 9.13 27.88 3.66
N ALA A 69 9.03 27.97 4.99
CA ALA A 69 8.63 26.85 5.84
C ALA A 69 7.17 26.43 5.60
N PHE A 70 6.26 27.40 5.41
CA PHE A 70 4.86 27.12 5.10
C PHE A 70 4.69 26.45 3.74
N ASP A 71 5.39 26.92 2.71
CA ASP A 71 5.36 26.33 1.36
C ASP A 71 5.82 24.86 1.42
N ARG A 72 6.93 24.57 2.11
CA ARG A 72 7.40 23.19 2.34
C ARG A 72 6.40 22.33 3.11
N LEU A 73 5.75 22.90 4.13
CA LEU A 73 4.73 22.19 4.89
C LEU A 73 3.52 21.87 4.01
N GLN A 74 3.09 22.80 3.15
CA GLN A 74 1.99 22.59 2.21
C GLN A 74 2.31 21.47 1.21
N ASP A 75 3.54 21.44 0.68
CA ASP A 75 4.01 20.37 -0.20
C ASP A 75 3.92 18.99 0.49
N HIS A 76 4.38 18.88 1.74
CA HIS A 76 4.30 17.63 2.49
C HIS A 76 2.88 17.25 2.89
N ILE A 77 2.00 18.20 3.18
CA ILE A 77 0.56 17.93 3.38
C ILE A 77 -0.02 17.32 2.10
N MET A 78 0.23 17.93 0.94
CA MET A 78 -0.25 17.43 -0.35
C MET A 78 0.29 16.03 -0.64
N GLN A 79 1.59 15.80 -0.46
CA GLN A 79 2.22 14.50 -0.64
C GLN A 79 1.63 13.44 0.30
N THR A 80 1.39 13.78 1.57
CA THR A 80 0.75 12.88 2.54
C THR A 80 -0.67 12.52 2.09
N THR A 81 -1.45 13.49 1.59
CA THR A 81 -2.80 13.23 1.09
C THR A 81 -2.79 12.34 -0.17
N LEU A 82 -1.87 12.59 -1.11
CA LEU A 82 -1.75 11.78 -2.33
C LEU A 82 -1.32 10.35 -2.01
N ALA A 83 -0.28 10.17 -1.19
CA ALA A 83 0.18 8.86 -0.76
C ALA A 83 -0.88 8.14 0.09
N GLY A 84 -1.63 8.87 0.94
CA GLY A 84 -2.75 8.35 1.70
C GLY A 84 -3.86 7.78 0.81
N LYS A 85 -4.29 8.52 -0.22
CA LYS A 85 -5.25 8.03 -1.22
C LYS A 85 -4.71 6.80 -1.97
N GLY A 86 -3.42 6.78 -2.30
CA GLY A 86 -2.77 5.61 -2.89
C GLY A 86 -2.83 4.37 -1.98
N ALA A 87 -2.61 4.55 -0.67
CA ALA A 87 -2.74 3.50 0.32
C ALA A 87 -4.18 2.98 0.43
N GLU A 88 -5.17 3.87 0.46
CA GLU A 88 -6.60 3.51 0.49
C GLU A 88 -7.02 2.70 -0.75
N HIS A 89 -6.56 3.11 -1.94
CA HIS A 89 -6.82 2.36 -3.17
C HIS A 89 -6.21 0.95 -3.14
N LEU A 90 -4.97 0.82 -2.66
CA LEU A 90 -4.32 -0.49 -2.51
C LEU A 90 -5.01 -1.35 -1.44
N GLU A 91 -5.46 -0.76 -0.34
CA GLU A 91 -6.22 -1.46 0.69
C GLU A 91 -7.55 -1.99 0.14
N ALA A 92 -8.27 -1.17 -0.63
CA ALA A 92 -9.48 -1.59 -1.31
C ALA A 92 -9.20 -2.75 -2.29
N GLU A 93 -8.13 -2.68 -3.09
CA GLU A 93 -7.78 -3.77 -3.99
C GLU A 93 -7.41 -5.06 -3.22
N ILE A 94 -6.69 -4.95 -2.10
CA ILE A 94 -6.40 -6.09 -1.23
C ILE A 94 -7.70 -6.72 -0.71
N LYS A 95 -8.67 -5.91 -0.25
CA LYS A 95 -9.99 -6.40 0.20
C LYS A 95 -10.73 -7.15 -0.90
N THR A 96 -10.79 -6.59 -2.12
CA THR A 96 -11.45 -7.29 -3.24
C THR A 96 -10.81 -8.65 -3.55
N VAL A 97 -9.47 -8.75 -3.48
CA VAL A 97 -8.74 -10.02 -3.68
C VAL A 97 -8.98 -10.99 -2.52
N GLU A 98 -9.19 -10.50 -1.30
CA GLU A 98 -9.55 -11.31 -0.15
C GLU A 98 -10.97 -11.86 -0.25
N ASP A 99 -11.93 -11.04 -0.65
CA ASP A 99 -13.32 -11.43 -0.88
C ASP A 99 -13.42 -12.50 -1.98
N GLU A 100 -12.75 -12.29 -3.12
CA GLU A 100 -12.68 -13.30 -4.20
C GLU A 100 -12.08 -14.63 -3.70
N ARG A 101 -11.05 -14.54 -2.85
CA ARG A 101 -10.39 -15.71 -2.27
C ARG A 101 -11.29 -16.43 -1.27
N GLU A 102 -12.08 -15.70 -0.50
CA GLU A 102 -13.04 -16.27 0.45
C GLU A 102 -14.18 -16.98 -0.29
N GLN A 103 -14.77 -16.34 -1.30
CA GLN A 103 -15.77 -16.98 -2.17
C GLN A 103 -15.24 -18.25 -2.84
N LEU A 104 -13.97 -18.25 -3.31
CA LEU A 104 -13.34 -19.44 -3.88
C LEU A 104 -13.08 -20.54 -2.84
N LYS A 105 -12.74 -20.18 -1.59
CA LYS A 105 -12.59 -21.15 -0.49
C LYS A 105 -13.92 -21.76 -0.10
N GLU A 106 -14.99 -20.97 -0.05
CA GLU A 106 -16.34 -21.44 0.24
C GLU A 106 -16.79 -22.43 -0.85
N ARG A 107 -16.62 -22.08 -2.13
CA ARG A 107 -16.85 -23.01 -3.25
C ARG A 107 -16.03 -24.30 -3.12
N ARG A 108 -14.77 -24.21 -2.65
CA ARG A 108 -13.92 -25.38 -2.41
C ARG A 108 -14.46 -26.26 -1.28
N GLN A 109 -14.97 -25.68 -0.21
CA GLN A 109 -15.59 -26.40 0.91
C GLN A 109 -16.90 -27.08 0.48
N ASN A 110 -17.75 -26.37 -0.25
CA ASN A 110 -19.01 -26.91 -0.77
C ASN A 110 -18.81 -28.04 -1.79
N THR A 111 -17.66 -28.08 -2.47
CA THR A 111 -17.29 -29.14 -3.43
C THR A 111 -16.40 -30.23 -2.81
N ALA A 112 -16.18 -30.21 -1.49
CA ALA A 112 -15.39 -31.23 -0.83
C ALA A 112 -16.05 -32.61 -1.00
N SER A 113 -15.24 -33.61 -1.36
CA SER A 113 -15.69 -35.00 -1.37
C SER A 113 -15.51 -35.59 0.02
N GLU A 114 -16.50 -36.35 0.48
CA GLU A 114 -16.43 -37.12 1.74
C GLU A 114 -15.39 -38.25 1.67
N TYR A 115 -15.07 -38.72 0.45
CA TYR A 115 -14.09 -39.77 0.22
C TYR A 115 -12.73 -39.20 -0.18
N SER A 116 -11.67 -39.85 0.31
CA SER A 116 -10.29 -39.55 -0.13
C SER A 116 -10.11 -39.86 -1.62
N LEU A 117 -9.29 -39.07 -2.33
CA LEU A 117 -8.96 -39.33 -3.74
C LEU A 117 -8.42 -40.74 -3.95
N LEU A 118 -7.60 -41.23 -3.00
CA LEU A 118 -7.05 -42.58 -3.08
C LEU A 118 -8.16 -43.64 -3.06
N ALA A 119 -9.19 -43.43 -2.23
CA ALA A 119 -10.36 -44.31 -2.21
C ALA A 119 -11.11 -44.24 -3.55
N GLY A 120 -11.34 -43.03 -4.09
CA GLY A 120 -11.96 -42.85 -5.41
C GLY A 120 -11.20 -43.56 -6.53
N LEU A 121 -9.87 -43.47 -6.54
CA LEU A 121 -9.01 -44.11 -7.56
C LEU A 121 -9.08 -45.64 -7.45
N ILE A 122 -9.03 -46.19 -6.22
CA ILE A 122 -9.20 -47.63 -5.99
C ILE A 122 -10.58 -48.09 -6.48
N PHE A 123 -11.65 -47.33 -6.22
CA PHE A 123 -12.99 -47.66 -6.69
C PHE A 123 -13.12 -47.59 -8.22
N VAL A 124 -12.50 -46.62 -8.88
CA VAL A 124 -12.44 -46.58 -10.35
C VAL A 124 -11.68 -47.78 -10.90
N ALA A 125 -10.52 -48.11 -10.34
CA ALA A 125 -9.73 -49.27 -10.76
C ALA A 125 -10.49 -50.60 -10.55
N ALA A 126 -11.18 -50.74 -9.40
CA ALA A 126 -12.03 -51.88 -9.11
C ALA A 126 -13.21 -51.96 -10.09
N GLY A 127 -13.87 -50.84 -10.38
CA GLY A 127 -14.95 -50.76 -11.35
C GLY A 127 -14.51 -51.18 -12.76
N ILE A 128 -13.37 -50.70 -13.23
CA ILE A 128 -12.78 -51.13 -14.52
C ILE A 128 -12.46 -52.63 -14.50
N SER A 129 -11.93 -53.14 -13.38
CA SER A 129 -11.61 -54.57 -13.21
C SER A 129 -12.87 -55.45 -13.23
N PHE A 130 -13.98 -54.98 -12.63
CA PHE A 130 -15.27 -55.67 -12.67
C PHE A 130 -15.86 -55.70 -14.09
N VAL A 131 -15.80 -54.59 -14.83
CA VAL A 131 -16.25 -54.56 -16.23
C VAL A 131 -15.41 -55.48 -17.11
N ALA A 132 -14.08 -55.47 -16.93
CA ALA A 132 -13.18 -56.38 -17.66
C ALA A 132 -13.43 -57.85 -17.31
N GLY A 133 -13.69 -58.15 -16.02
CA GLY A 133 -14.06 -59.49 -15.56
C GLY A 133 -15.38 -59.97 -16.14
N ASP A 134 -16.40 -59.10 -16.15
CA ASP A 134 -17.71 -59.38 -16.76
C ASP A 134 -17.58 -59.71 -18.25
N LEU A 135 -16.68 -58.99 -18.94
CA LEU A 135 -16.44 -59.17 -20.37
C LEU A 135 -15.78 -60.51 -20.69
N ILE A 136 -14.75 -60.91 -19.92
CA ILE A 136 -14.07 -62.20 -20.10
C ILE A 136 -15.04 -63.36 -19.82
N ILE A 137 -15.78 -63.27 -18.69
CA ILE A 137 -16.74 -64.29 -18.29
C ILE A 137 -17.89 -64.38 -19.32
N SER A 138 -18.43 -63.24 -19.75
CA SER A 138 -19.49 -63.20 -20.77
C SER A 138 -19.03 -63.74 -22.12
N HIS A 139 -17.78 -63.49 -22.53
CA HIS A 139 -17.23 -64.04 -23.77
C HIS A 139 -17.14 -65.56 -23.73
N GLU A 140 -16.61 -66.12 -22.65
CA GLU A 140 -16.54 -67.58 -22.46
C GLU A 140 -17.94 -68.19 -22.47
N ILE A 141 -18.89 -67.62 -21.71
CA ILE A 141 -20.26 -68.13 -21.60
C ILE A 141 -21.00 -68.06 -22.95
N VAL A 142 -20.85 -66.98 -23.72
CA VAL A 142 -21.53 -66.83 -25.02
C VAL A 142 -20.95 -67.78 -26.06
N ALA A 143 -19.64 -68.00 -26.05
CA ALA A 143 -18.98 -68.97 -26.91
C ALA A 143 -19.44 -70.42 -26.61
N TYR A 144 -19.61 -70.77 -25.33
CA TYR A 144 -20.06 -72.11 -24.92
C TYR A 144 -21.57 -72.33 -25.04
N ALA A 145 -22.42 -71.37 -24.65
CA ALA A 145 -23.87 -71.55 -24.52
C ALA A 145 -24.65 -71.30 -25.83
N LEU A 146 -24.20 -70.36 -26.67
CA LEU A 146 -24.88 -70.04 -27.93
C LEU A 146 -24.27 -70.77 -29.15
N ASN A 147 -23.22 -71.57 -28.95
CA ASN A 147 -22.50 -72.30 -30.00
C ASN A 147 -22.16 -71.42 -31.23
N ILE A 148 -21.86 -70.15 -30.98
CA ILE A 148 -21.51 -69.18 -32.03
C ILE A 148 -20.06 -69.46 -32.42
N ARG A 149 -19.87 -70.01 -33.62
CA ARG A 149 -18.56 -70.42 -34.14
C ARG A 149 -17.63 -69.24 -34.50
N ASN A 150 -18.16 -68.02 -34.56
CA ASN A 150 -17.40 -66.81 -34.91
C ASN A 150 -16.97 -66.02 -33.66
N ASN A 151 -15.66 -65.96 -33.42
CA ASN A 151 -15.08 -65.32 -32.23
C ASN A 151 -15.42 -63.81 -32.16
N VAL A 152 -15.47 -63.11 -33.30
CA VAL A 152 -15.74 -61.66 -33.32
C VAL A 152 -17.16 -61.33 -32.87
N GLU A 153 -18.14 -62.15 -33.25
CA GLU A 153 -19.55 -61.96 -32.87
C GLU A 153 -19.77 -62.21 -31.37
N ALA A 154 -19.08 -63.20 -30.80
CA ALA A 154 -19.09 -63.46 -29.36
C ALA A 154 -18.48 -62.30 -28.56
N TRP A 155 -17.39 -61.69 -29.04
CA TRP A 155 -16.81 -60.48 -28.41
C TRP A 155 -17.75 -59.28 -28.45
N MET A 156 -18.43 -59.04 -29.58
CA MET A 156 -19.39 -57.93 -29.69
C MET A 156 -20.59 -58.10 -28.76
N PHE A 157 -21.10 -59.32 -28.61
CA PHE A 157 -22.19 -59.61 -27.69
C PHE A 157 -21.75 -59.52 -26.22
N ALA A 158 -20.55 -60.01 -25.89
CA ALA A 158 -19.98 -59.87 -24.54
C ALA A 158 -19.73 -58.41 -24.15
N VAL A 159 -19.27 -57.57 -25.10
CA VAL A 159 -19.17 -56.12 -24.91
C VAL A 159 -20.55 -55.51 -24.66
N GLY A 160 -21.57 -55.92 -25.43
CA GLY A 160 -22.95 -55.45 -25.23
C GLY A 160 -23.50 -55.76 -23.83
N LEU A 161 -23.24 -56.96 -23.30
CA LEU A 161 -23.60 -57.35 -21.95
C LEU A 161 -22.79 -56.58 -20.89
N ALA A 162 -21.48 -56.44 -21.06
CA ALA A 162 -20.63 -55.69 -20.14
C ALA A 162 -21.04 -54.20 -20.06
N MET A 163 -21.56 -53.63 -21.15
CA MET A 163 -22.08 -52.25 -21.18
C MET A 163 -23.39 -52.08 -20.38
N VAL A 164 -24.10 -53.16 -20.03
CA VAL A 164 -25.27 -53.10 -19.13
C VAL A 164 -24.86 -52.55 -17.77
N SER A 165 -23.65 -52.86 -17.28
CA SER A 165 -23.11 -52.30 -16.03
C SER A 165 -22.98 -50.77 -16.07
N ILE A 166 -22.60 -50.22 -17.23
CA ILE A 166 -22.49 -48.77 -17.46
C ILE A 166 -23.88 -48.14 -17.57
N LEU A 167 -24.85 -48.87 -18.11
CA LEU A 167 -26.24 -48.43 -18.24
C LEU A 167 -27.02 -48.50 -16.92
N LEU A 168 -26.64 -49.42 -16.04
CA LEU A 168 -27.17 -49.55 -14.69
C LEU A 168 -26.67 -48.44 -13.76
N LYS A 169 -25.51 -47.86 -14.05
CA LYS A 169 -24.94 -46.77 -13.27
C LYS A 169 -25.86 -45.55 -13.16
N PRO A 170 -26.39 -44.94 -14.25
CA PRO A 170 -27.37 -43.86 -14.14
C PRO A 170 -28.58 -44.20 -13.27
N ALA A 171 -29.02 -45.46 -13.27
CA ALA A 171 -30.09 -45.92 -12.40
C ALA A 171 -29.65 -45.98 -10.94
N TYR A 172 -28.45 -46.48 -10.65
CA TYR A 172 -27.86 -46.46 -9.30
C TYR A 172 -27.67 -45.03 -8.78
N ASP A 173 -27.02 -44.17 -9.56
CA ASP A 173 -26.70 -42.79 -9.20
C ASP A 173 -27.99 -42.02 -8.88
N ARG A 174 -29.06 -42.19 -9.69
CA ARG A 174 -30.31 -41.44 -9.55
C ARG A 174 -31.29 -42.02 -8.53
N LEU A 175 -31.42 -43.36 -8.41
CA LEU A 175 -32.38 -43.97 -7.49
C LEU A 175 -31.84 -44.14 -6.07
N ILE A 176 -30.52 -44.29 -5.91
CA ILE A 176 -29.92 -44.73 -4.64
C ILE A 176 -28.95 -43.69 -4.08
N GLU A 177 -28.06 -43.12 -4.90
CA GLU A 177 -27.01 -42.21 -4.43
C GLU A 177 -27.49 -40.76 -4.24
N GLU A 178 -28.19 -40.19 -5.22
CA GLU A 178 -28.73 -38.83 -5.18
C GLU A 178 -29.64 -38.53 -3.95
N PRO A 179 -30.62 -39.38 -3.59
CA PRO A 179 -31.44 -39.14 -2.39
C PRO A 179 -30.68 -39.31 -1.07
N TYR A 180 -29.58 -40.06 -1.04
CA TYR A 180 -28.75 -40.23 0.15
C TYR A 180 -27.82 -39.03 0.38
N LEU A 181 -27.28 -38.44 -0.69
CA LEU A 181 -26.36 -37.31 -0.61
C LEU A 181 -27.06 -35.95 -0.45
N THR A 182 -28.28 -35.79 -0.96
CA THR A 182 -28.97 -34.49 -0.98
C THR A 182 -29.97 -34.28 0.16
N ASN A 183 -30.58 -35.35 0.67
CA ASN A 183 -31.57 -35.30 1.73
C ASN A 183 -31.26 -36.38 2.78
N SER A 184 -30.52 -36.02 3.83
CA SER A 184 -30.21 -36.88 4.99
C SER A 184 -31.45 -37.17 5.86
N SER A 185 -32.56 -37.57 5.24
CA SER A 185 -33.77 -38.02 5.92
C SER A 185 -33.58 -39.46 6.41
N PRO A 186 -34.20 -39.85 7.55
CA PRO A 186 -34.09 -41.20 8.10
C PRO A 186 -34.60 -42.28 7.13
N GLU A 187 -35.51 -41.92 6.21
CA GLU A 187 -36.06 -42.83 5.21
C GLU A 187 -35.07 -43.17 4.08
N ALA A 188 -34.28 -42.19 3.61
CA ALA A 188 -33.26 -42.42 2.58
C ALA A 188 -32.13 -43.32 3.08
N SER A 189 -31.69 -43.11 4.33
CA SER A 189 -30.70 -43.98 4.99
C SER A 189 -31.21 -45.41 5.16
N ARG A 190 -32.51 -45.59 5.50
CA ARG A 190 -33.12 -46.92 5.61
C ARG A 190 -33.19 -47.65 4.28
N ARG A 191 -33.56 -46.97 3.18
CA ARG A 191 -33.58 -47.57 1.82
C ARG A 191 -32.18 -47.99 1.39
N TYR A 192 -31.18 -47.15 1.63
CA TYR A 192 -29.78 -47.47 1.34
C TYR A 192 -29.26 -48.66 2.16
N GLY A 193 -29.63 -48.74 3.45
CA GLY A 193 -29.32 -49.88 4.32
C GLY A 193 -29.95 -51.19 3.82
N TRP A 194 -31.23 -51.16 3.42
CA TRP A 194 -31.91 -52.33 2.83
C TRP A 194 -31.29 -52.75 1.50
N PHE A 195 -30.89 -51.81 0.65
CA PHE A 195 -30.19 -52.10 -0.59
C PHE A 195 -28.85 -52.81 -0.33
N LYS A 196 -28.04 -52.33 0.62
CA LYS A 196 -26.78 -53.01 1.02
C LYS A 196 -27.02 -54.42 1.55
N MET A 197 -28.04 -54.60 2.38
CA MET A 197 -28.39 -55.91 2.91
C MET A 197 -28.83 -56.86 1.78
N GLY A 198 -29.69 -56.38 0.88
CA GLY A 198 -30.14 -57.13 -0.29
C GLY A 198 -28.98 -57.55 -1.19
N LEU A 199 -28.04 -56.64 -1.47
CA LEU A 199 -26.85 -56.93 -2.26
C LEU A 199 -25.91 -57.92 -1.56
N ALA A 200 -25.78 -57.84 -0.23
CA ALA A 200 -24.99 -58.79 0.55
C ALA A 200 -25.60 -60.20 0.53
N ILE A 201 -26.92 -60.34 0.73
CA ILE A 201 -27.61 -61.63 0.62
C ILE A 201 -27.46 -62.18 -0.79
N LEU A 202 -27.71 -61.36 -1.80
CA LEU A 202 -27.58 -61.76 -3.20
C LEU A 202 -26.16 -62.26 -3.49
N SER A 203 -25.14 -61.54 -3.04
CA SER A 203 -23.73 -61.96 -3.16
C SER A 203 -23.45 -63.30 -2.47
N ILE A 204 -23.93 -63.51 -1.24
CA ILE A 204 -23.78 -64.79 -0.54
C ILE A 204 -24.44 -65.93 -1.33
N VAL A 205 -25.66 -65.72 -1.82
CA VAL A 205 -26.38 -66.71 -2.64
C VAL A 205 -25.61 -67.02 -3.91
N THR A 206 -25.07 -66.00 -4.59
CA THR A 206 -24.26 -66.20 -5.81
C THR A 206 -22.98 -66.98 -5.53
N LEU A 207 -22.28 -66.72 -4.42
CA LEU A 207 -21.05 -67.42 -4.05
C LEU A 207 -21.33 -68.88 -3.73
N VAL A 208 -22.45 -69.19 -3.08
CA VAL A 208 -22.87 -70.57 -2.82
C VAL A 208 -23.16 -71.31 -4.12
N ILE A 209 -23.89 -70.68 -5.05
CA ILE A 209 -24.23 -71.27 -6.35
C ILE A 209 -22.96 -71.47 -7.19
N LEU A 210 -22.09 -70.45 -7.31
CA LEU A 210 -20.82 -70.55 -8.03
C LEU A 210 -19.88 -71.59 -7.40
N GLY A 211 -19.84 -71.67 -6.06
CA GLY A 211 -19.08 -72.68 -5.34
C GLY A 211 -19.56 -74.10 -5.66
N TRP A 212 -20.88 -74.29 -5.73
CA TRP A 212 -21.49 -75.55 -6.15
C TRP A 212 -21.18 -75.89 -7.61
N PHE A 213 -21.26 -74.91 -8.51
CA PHE A 213 -20.90 -75.09 -9.92
C PHE A 213 -19.44 -75.46 -10.12
N ARG A 214 -18.54 -74.77 -9.42
CA ARG A 214 -17.11 -75.07 -9.47
C ARG A 214 -16.82 -76.47 -8.94
N TYR A 215 -17.54 -76.90 -7.91
CA TYR A 215 -17.45 -78.26 -7.41
C TYR A 215 -17.94 -79.30 -8.43
N ASP A 216 -19.06 -79.04 -9.11
CA ASP A 216 -19.63 -79.96 -10.09
C ASP A 216 -18.81 -80.03 -11.39
N ALA A 217 -18.27 -78.90 -11.85
CA ALA A 217 -17.28 -78.84 -12.93
C ALA A 217 -16.00 -79.61 -12.59
N TYR A 218 -15.48 -79.46 -11.36
CA TYR A 218 -14.29 -80.21 -10.92
C TYR A 218 -14.56 -81.72 -10.82
N ARG A 219 -15.76 -82.11 -10.36
CA ARG A 219 -16.18 -83.51 -10.30
C ARG A 219 -16.28 -84.13 -11.69
N THR A 220 -16.86 -83.42 -12.64
CA THR A 220 -17.02 -83.89 -14.02
C THR A 220 -15.71 -83.92 -14.79
N ASP A 221 -14.81 -82.95 -14.59
CA ASP A 221 -13.47 -83.01 -15.17
C ASP A 221 -12.65 -84.16 -14.60
N LYS A 222 -12.77 -84.47 -13.31
CA LYS A 222 -12.18 -85.68 -12.73
C LYS A 222 -12.77 -86.96 -13.29
N LEU A 223 -14.09 -86.99 -13.56
CA LEU A 223 -14.74 -88.13 -14.21
C LEU A 223 -14.26 -88.28 -15.66
N LYS A 224 -14.08 -87.19 -16.41
CA LYS A 224 -13.48 -87.20 -17.76
C LYS A 224 -12.05 -87.70 -17.74
N GLU A 225 -11.23 -87.23 -16.79
CA GLU A 225 -9.85 -87.68 -16.65
C GLU A 225 -9.78 -89.18 -16.28
N ALA A 226 -10.67 -89.64 -15.41
CA ALA A 226 -10.79 -91.06 -15.04
C ALA A 226 -11.27 -91.93 -16.22
N ILE A 227 -12.24 -91.46 -17.01
CA ILE A 227 -12.73 -92.15 -18.21
C ILE A 227 -11.63 -92.20 -19.26
N ASN A 228 -10.92 -91.10 -19.53
CA ASN A 228 -9.78 -91.07 -20.46
C ASN A 228 -8.64 -92.00 -20.01
N LYS A 229 -8.37 -92.08 -18.69
CA LYS A 229 -7.43 -93.05 -18.14
C LYS A 229 -7.92 -94.49 -18.32
N SER A 230 -9.22 -94.76 -18.15
CA SER A 230 -9.79 -96.09 -18.40
C SER A 230 -9.77 -96.48 -19.86
N ILE A 231 -10.01 -95.55 -20.80
CA ILE A 231 -9.91 -95.78 -22.25
C ILE A 231 -8.46 -96.11 -22.61
N LYS A 232 -7.49 -95.36 -22.11
CA LYS A 232 -6.07 -95.67 -22.30
C LYS A 232 -5.68 -97.04 -21.72
N ASN A 233 -6.20 -97.40 -20.55
CA ASN A 233 -5.91 -98.69 -19.91
C ASN A 233 -6.57 -99.87 -20.66
N ILE A 234 -7.79 -99.67 -21.19
CA ILE A 234 -8.48 -100.65 -22.05
C ILE A 234 -7.75 -100.81 -23.40
N GLN A 235 -7.27 -99.72 -24.01
CA GLN A 235 -6.44 -99.77 -25.22
C GLN A 235 -5.12 -100.51 -24.97
N LEU A 236 -4.45 -100.26 -23.84
CA LEU A 236 -3.22 -100.95 -23.48
C LEU A 236 -3.44 -102.45 -23.19
N ASN A 237 -4.53 -102.83 -22.53
CA ASN A 237 -4.87 -104.24 -22.30
C ASN A 237 -5.40 -104.98 -23.54
N ALA A 238 -5.97 -104.26 -24.52
CA ALA A 238 -6.48 -104.81 -25.77
C ALA A 238 -5.40 -104.94 -26.87
N THR A 239 -4.15 -104.56 -26.58
CA THR A 239 -3.02 -104.74 -27.50
C THR A 239 -2.29 -106.04 -27.12
N PRO A 240 -2.41 -107.15 -27.86
CA PRO A 240 -1.63 -108.35 -27.57
C PRO A 240 -0.15 -108.09 -27.85
N LEU A 241 0.73 -108.37 -26.88
CA LEU A 241 2.16 -108.50 -27.11
C LEU A 241 2.45 -109.81 -27.84
N ASP A 242 2.20 -109.87 -29.15
CA ASP A 242 2.77 -110.92 -30.00
C ASP A 242 2.92 -110.45 -31.46
N PRO A 243 4.14 -110.28 -32.00
CA PRO A 243 4.39 -109.59 -33.27
C PRO A 243 4.24 -110.47 -34.53
N ALA A 244 3.54 -111.60 -34.47
CA ALA A 244 3.53 -112.58 -35.57
C ALA A 244 2.15 -112.87 -36.20
N ASN A 245 1.10 -112.08 -35.93
CA ASN A 245 -0.22 -112.30 -36.53
C ASN A 245 -0.87 -110.97 -37.02
N PRO A 246 -1.09 -110.76 -38.34
CA PRO A 246 -1.52 -109.47 -38.89
C PRO A 246 -3.05 -109.38 -39.06
N ASN A 247 -3.81 -109.80 -38.05
CA ASN A 247 -5.27 -109.60 -38.03
C ASN A 247 -5.66 -108.84 -36.76
N PRO A 248 -6.01 -107.54 -36.86
CA PRO A 248 -6.69 -106.86 -35.77
C PRO A 248 -8.15 -107.27 -35.86
N VAL A 249 -8.53 -108.41 -35.28
CA VAL A 249 -9.91 -108.54 -34.82
C VAL A 249 -9.97 -107.69 -33.56
N ALA A 250 -10.07 -106.37 -33.76
CA ALA A 250 -10.53 -105.46 -32.73
C ALA A 250 -11.89 -106.01 -32.32
N ASP A 251 -11.94 -106.63 -31.14
CA ASP A 251 -13.17 -107.16 -30.57
C ASP A 251 -14.23 -106.08 -30.73
N GLN A 252 -15.25 -106.32 -31.58
CA GLN A 252 -16.33 -105.35 -31.81
C GLN A 252 -17.00 -104.94 -30.48
N ARG A 253 -16.89 -105.80 -29.46
CA ARG A 253 -17.33 -105.55 -28.09
C ARG A 253 -16.47 -104.51 -27.35
N VAL A 254 -15.17 -104.41 -27.63
CA VAL A 254 -14.27 -103.38 -27.07
C VAL A 254 -14.53 -102.05 -27.75
N LEU A 255 -14.66 -102.02 -29.08
CA LEU A 255 -15.05 -100.83 -29.83
C LEU A 255 -16.43 -100.31 -29.40
N GLN A 256 -17.44 -101.17 -29.26
CA GLN A 256 -18.75 -100.78 -28.75
C GLN A 256 -18.74 -100.27 -27.30
N LYS A 257 -17.82 -100.77 -26.45
CA LYS A 257 -17.65 -100.25 -25.08
C LYS A 257 -16.99 -98.87 -25.09
N ILE A 258 -16.01 -98.64 -25.95
CA ILE A 258 -15.36 -97.34 -26.13
C ILE A 258 -16.37 -96.33 -26.70
N GLU A 259 -17.15 -96.71 -27.71
CA GLU A 259 -18.21 -95.88 -28.30
C GLU A 259 -19.26 -95.49 -27.25
N ARG A 260 -19.72 -96.45 -26.42
CA ARG A 260 -20.68 -96.16 -25.33
C ARG A 260 -20.10 -95.25 -24.25
N GLN A 261 -18.83 -95.39 -23.90
CA GLN A 261 -18.19 -94.52 -22.90
C GLN A 261 -17.94 -93.12 -23.44
N LEU A 262 -17.64 -92.97 -24.74
CA LEU A 262 -17.58 -91.68 -25.43
C LEU A 262 -18.95 -91.01 -25.49
N GLN A 263 -20.00 -91.75 -25.86
CA GLN A 263 -21.38 -91.24 -25.87
C GLN A 263 -21.85 -90.81 -24.48
N GLN A 264 -21.50 -91.55 -23.42
CA GLN A 264 -21.78 -91.14 -22.04
C GLN A 264 -21.03 -89.85 -21.65
N SER A 265 -19.80 -89.65 -22.16
CA SER A 265 -19.05 -88.41 -21.91
C SER A 265 -19.65 -87.20 -22.63
N ASP A 266 -20.19 -87.39 -23.84
CA ASP A 266 -20.88 -86.35 -24.61
C ASP A 266 -22.26 -86.03 -24.03
N GLU A 267 -22.98 -87.03 -23.53
CA GLU A 267 -24.27 -86.86 -22.85
C GLU A 267 -24.10 -86.13 -21.51
N LEU A 268 -23.03 -86.42 -20.74
CA LEU A 268 -22.69 -85.68 -19.53
C LEU A 268 -22.29 -84.22 -19.82
N ASN A 269 -21.59 -83.95 -20.92
CA ASN A 269 -21.28 -82.59 -21.36
C ASN A 269 -22.56 -81.82 -21.73
N LEU A 270 -23.47 -82.45 -22.47
CA LEU A 270 -24.75 -81.84 -22.84
C LEU A 270 -25.64 -81.60 -21.62
N GLN A 271 -25.64 -82.50 -20.62
CA GLN A 271 -26.38 -82.30 -19.37
C GLN A 271 -25.80 -81.20 -18.49
N LEU A 272 -24.47 -81.00 -18.49
CA LEU A 272 -23.85 -79.89 -17.75
C LEU A 272 -24.13 -78.53 -18.39
N VAL A 273 -24.03 -78.44 -19.72
CA VAL A 273 -24.25 -77.19 -20.46
C VAL A 273 -25.74 -76.81 -20.48
N ASN A 274 -26.65 -77.78 -20.54
CA ASN A 274 -28.09 -77.55 -20.50
C ASN A 274 -28.71 -77.59 -19.09
N SER A 275 -27.90 -77.70 -18.04
CA SER A 275 -28.44 -77.67 -16.67
C SER A 275 -29.06 -76.30 -16.40
N PRO A 276 -30.35 -76.21 -16.02
CA PRO A 276 -31.02 -74.94 -15.71
C PRO A 276 -30.28 -74.12 -14.65
N TRP A 277 -29.58 -74.81 -13.76
CA TRP A 277 -28.77 -74.20 -12.72
C TRP A 277 -27.52 -73.49 -13.28
N ALA A 278 -26.91 -74.00 -14.36
CA ALA A 278 -25.70 -73.41 -14.95
C ALA A 278 -26.04 -72.07 -15.59
N LEU A 279 -27.11 -72.03 -16.38
CA LEU A 279 -27.68 -70.80 -16.94
C LEU A 279 -28.04 -69.80 -15.84
N LEU A 280 -28.64 -70.26 -14.72
CA LEU A 280 -28.97 -69.40 -13.60
C LEU A 280 -27.72 -68.82 -12.94
N SER A 281 -26.69 -69.63 -12.68
CA SER A 281 -25.41 -69.16 -12.11
C SER A 281 -24.72 -68.14 -13.02
N PHE A 282 -24.82 -68.33 -14.34
CA PHE A 282 -24.23 -67.42 -15.33
C PHE A 282 -24.93 -66.07 -15.35
N VAL A 283 -26.27 -66.07 -15.44
CA VAL A 283 -27.06 -64.84 -15.39
C VAL A 283 -26.84 -64.12 -14.06
N LEU A 284 -26.82 -64.85 -12.94
CA LEU A 284 -26.65 -64.30 -11.61
C LEU A 284 -25.24 -63.71 -11.40
N SER A 285 -24.20 -64.35 -11.95
CA SER A 285 -22.82 -63.83 -11.94
C SER A 285 -22.69 -62.56 -12.78
N GLY A 286 -23.22 -62.54 -14.01
CA GLY A 286 -23.19 -61.34 -14.86
C GLY A 286 -23.93 -60.16 -14.24
N VAL A 287 -25.10 -60.41 -13.64
CA VAL A 287 -25.85 -59.37 -12.89
C VAL A 287 -25.05 -58.86 -11.69
N LEU A 288 -24.35 -59.73 -10.95
CA LEU A 288 -23.53 -59.30 -9.81
C LEU A 288 -22.31 -58.49 -10.26
N PHE A 289 -21.59 -58.94 -11.28
CA PHE A 289 -20.45 -58.21 -11.85
C PHE A 289 -20.89 -56.84 -12.37
N ALA A 290 -22.04 -56.76 -13.04
CA ALA A 290 -22.61 -55.51 -13.51
C ALA A 290 -23.01 -54.56 -12.37
N LEU A 291 -23.65 -55.07 -11.31
CA LEU A 291 -24.01 -54.30 -10.12
C LEU A 291 -22.77 -53.82 -9.36
N ALA A 292 -21.77 -54.68 -9.17
CA ALA A 292 -20.52 -54.34 -8.51
C ALA A 292 -19.74 -53.27 -9.29
N GLY A 293 -19.63 -53.43 -10.62
CA GLY A 293 -19.04 -52.44 -11.51
C GLY A 293 -19.77 -51.09 -11.44
N ALA A 294 -21.10 -51.10 -11.48
CA ALA A 294 -21.92 -49.89 -11.37
C ALA A 294 -21.71 -49.16 -10.03
N VAL A 295 -21.70 -49.88 -8.90
CA VAL A 295 -21.48 -49.30 -7.57
C VAL A 295 -20.06 -48.73 -7.44
N CYS A 296 -19.05 -49.46 -7.89
CA CYS A 296 -17.66 -49.00 -7.82
C CYS A 296 -17.41 -47.76 -8.71
N LEU A 297 -17.98 -47.73 -9.93
CA LEU A 297 -17.90 -46.57 -10.82
C LEU A 297 -18.80 -45.41 -10.38
N GLY A 298 -19.92 -45.69 -9.71
CA GLY A 298 -20.82 -44.72 -9.09
C GLY A 298 -20.10 -43.91 -8.03
N ILE A 299 -19.37 -44.56 -7.12
CA ILE A 299 -18.59 -43.88 -6.08
C ILE A 299 -17.30 -43.26 -6.63
N GLY A 300 -16.59 -43.96 -7.53
CA GLY A 300 -15.26 -43.56 -7.97
C GLY A 300 -15.22 -42.31 -8.87
N LEU A 301 -16.14 -42.20 -9.82
CA LEU A 301 -16.12 -41.13 -10.83
C LEU A 301 -16.46 -39.73 -10.29
N PRO A 302 -17.49 -39.54 -9.43
CA PRO A 302 -17.79 -38.24 -8.83
C PRO A 302 -16.65 -37.71 -7.94
N VAL A 303 -15.96 -38.60 -7.20
CA VAL A 303 -14.78 -38.24 -6.40
C VAL A 303 -13.67 -37.71 -7.31
N LEU A 304 -13.42 -38.39 -8.44
CA LEU A 304 -12.42 -37.99 -9.42
C LEU A 304 -12.79 -36.67 -10.12
N GLN A 305 -14.06 -36.48 -10.50
CA GLN A 305 -14.54 -35.24 -11.12
C GLN A 305 -14.43 -34.04 -10.18
N LYS A 306 -14.83 -34.18 -8.91
CA LYS A 306 -14.69 -33.14 -7.88
C LYS A 306 -13.22 -32.77 -7.66
N PHE A 307 -12.33 -33.76 -7.61
CA PHE A 307 -10.90 -33.51 -7.48
C PHE A 307 -10.32 -32.84 -8.72
N TRP A 308 -10.69 -33.28 -9.93
CA TRP A 308 -10.27 -32.68 -11.18
C TRP A 308 -10.68 -31.20 -11.26
N PHE A 309 -11.92 -30.88 -10.92
CA PHE A 309 -12.39 -29.51 -10.83
C PHE A 309 -11.60 -28.68 -9.82
N ARG A 310 -11.35 -29.23 -8.62
CA ARG A 310 -10.56 -28.56 -7.58
C ARG A 310 -9.13 -28.27 -8.04
N TRP A 311 -8.46 -29.26 -8.61
CA TRP A 311 -7.07 -29.17 -9.03
C TRP A 311 -6.88 -28.30 -10.27
N LEU A 312 -7.79 -28.36 -11.24
CA LEU A 312 -7.66 -27.63 -12.50
C LEU A 312 -8.15 -26.18 -12.40
N GLN A 313 -9.26 -25.93 -11.68
CA GLN A 313 -9.90 -24.61 -11.67
C GLN A 313 -9.67 -23.82 -10.39
N VAL A 314 -9.82 -24.46 -9.22
CA VAL A 314 -9.85 -23.76 -7.93
C VAL A 314 -8.45 -23.49 -7.40
N ASP A 315 -7.60 -24.52 -7.32
CA ASP A 315 -6.27 -24.41 -6.73
C ASP A 315 -5.33 -23.46 -7.53
N PRO A 316 -5.30 -23.45 -8.88
CA PRO A 316 -4.49 -22.51 -9.64
C PRO A 316 -4.97 -21.07 -9.49
N ARG A 317 -6.29 -20.84 -9.44
CA ARG A 317 -6.87 -19.50 -9.20
C ARG A 317 -6.53 -18.99 -7.80
N LEU A 318 -6.70 -19.82 -6.77
CA LEU A 318 -6.31 -19.49 -5.39
C LEU A 318 -4.83 -19.14 -5.27
N TRP A 319 -3.97 -19.85 -6.00
CA TRP A 319 -2.54 -19.57 -6.03
C TRP A 319 -2.21 -18.25 -6.74
N ARG A 320 -2.87 -17.94 -7.86
CA ARG A 320 -2.74 -16.64 -8.55
C ARG A 320 -3.18 -15.50 -7.65
N LEU A 321 -4.34 -15.61 -6.98
CA LEU A 321 -4.83 -14.61 -6.04
C LEU A 321 -3.88 -14.43 -4.85
N ARG A 322 -3.32 -15.52 -4.31
CA ARG A 322 -2.31 -15.44 -3.24
C ARG A 322 -1.06 -14.69 -3.69
N ARG A 323 -0.59 -14.92 -4.93
CA ARG A 323 0.55 -14.17 -5.50
C ARG A 323 0.22 -12.71 -5.71
N ARG A 324 -0.97 -12.39 -6.24
CA ARG A 324 -1.44 -11.01 -6.43
C ARG A 324 -1.52 -10.27 -5.09
N ARG A 325 -2.16 -10.86 -4.07
CA ARG A 325 -2.21 -10.32 -2.70
C ARG A 325 -0.83 -10.00 -2.15
N ARG A 326 0.13 -10.92 -2.24
CA ARG A 326 1.50 -10.69 -1.76
C ARG A 326 2.20 -9.53 -2.48
N LYS A 327 1.91 -9.30 -3.76
CA LYS A 327 2.45 -8.16 -4.50
C LYS A 327 1.81 -6.85 -4.03
N LEU A 328 0.49 -6.82 -3.94
CA LEU A 328 -0.27 -5.66 -3.46
C LEU A 328 0.12 -5.29 -2.03
N GLU A 329 0.30 -6.27 -1.15
CA GLU A 329 0.69 -6.07 0.25
C GLU A 329 2.10 -5.45 0.36
N LYS A 330 3.04 -5.83 -0.52
CA LYS A 330 4.36 -5.19 -0.61
C LYS A 330 4.26 -3.74 -1.08
N LEU A 331 3.44 -3.46 -2.09
CA LEU A 331 3.21 -2.10 -2.58
C LEU A 331 2.55 -1.24 -1.50
N TYR A 332 1.54 -1.79 -0.81
CA TYR A 332 0.87 -1.12 0.30
C TYR A 332 1.84 -0.78 1.42
N GLN A 333 2.73 -1.71 1.82
CA GLN A 333 3.77 -1.43 2.81
C GLN A 333 4.75 -0.34 2.37
N ALA A 334 5.14 -0.30 1.09
CA ALA A 334 6.01 0.75 0.56
C ALA A 334 5.33 2.13 0.62
N VAL A 335 4.08 2.22 0.18
CA VAL A 335 3.30 3.47 0.23
C VAL A 335 3.03 3.90 1.67
N GLN A 336 2.72 2.97 2.58
CA GLN A 336 2.57 3.26 4.02
C GLN A 336 3.85 3.85 4.63
N GLN A 337 5.02 3.34 4.24
CA GLN A 337 6.30 3.92 4.67
C GLN A 337 6.50 5.34 4.14
N GLU A 338 6.08 5.63 2.91
CA GLU A 338 6.12 6.99 2.34
C GLU A 338 5.17 7.93 3.07
N VAL A 339 3.93 7.51 3.35
CA VAL A 339 2.97 8.26 4.17
C VAL A 339 3.56 8.58 5.53
N ALA A 340 4.15 7.59 6.20
CA ALA A 340 4.78 7.79 7.51
C ALA A 340 5.93 8.81 7.45
N LYS A 341 6.77 8.76 6.40
CA LYS A 341 7.86 9.74 6.20
C LYS A 341 7.35 11.16 5.99
N HIS A 342 6.31 11.34 5.16
CA HIS A 342 5.76 12.68 4.93
C HIS A 342 5.01 13.20 6.16
N LEU A 343 4.38 12.33 6.93
CA LEU A 343 3.71 12.69 8.18
C LEU A 343 4.72 13.12 9.26
N THR A 344 5.86 12.44 9.38
CA THR A 344 6.92 12.86 10.31
C THR A 344 7.53 14.19 9.87
N GLN A 345 7.83 14.37 8.58
CA GLN A 345 8.31 15.64 8.04
C GLN A 345 7.32 16.79 8.29
N LYS A 346 6.02 16.55 8.04
CA LYS A 346 4.97 17.51 8.36
C LYS A 346 5.01 17.93 9.83
N ASN A 347 5.11 16.98 10.75
CA ASN A 347 5.14 17.27 12.19
C ASN A 347 6.39 18.07 12.60
N ILE A 348 7.54 17.76 12.00
CA ILE A 348 8.78 18.52 12.20
C ILE A 348 8.60 19.97 11.72
N MET A 349 8.09 20.16 10.51
CA MET A 349 7.88 21.50 9.93
C MET A 349 6.82 22.31 10.70
N ASP A 350 5.76 21.66 11.18
CA ASP A 350 4.77 22.29 12.05
C ASP A 350 5.38 22.75 13.39
N HIS A 351 6.33 21.97 13.92
CA HIS A 351 7.07 22.36 15.10
C HIS A 351 8.06 23.50 14.82
N GLU A 352 8.78 23.46 13.70
CA GLU A 352 9.67 24.55 13.27
C GLU A 352 8.92 25.89 13.14
N LEU A 353 7.71 25.88 12.54
CA LEU A 353 6.86 27.06 12.44
C LEU A 353 6.44 27.62 13.79
N LYS A 354 6.24 26.76 14.79
CA LYS A 354 5.91 27.17 16.18
C LYS A 354 7.12 27.74 16.92
N ILE A 355 8.33 27.30 16.60
CA ILE A 355 9.58 27.81 17.19
C ILE A 355 9.95 29.19 16.63
N LEU A 356 9.63 29.47 15.37
CA LEU A 356 9.94 30.76 14.74
C LEU A 356 9.29 31.93 15.49
N ALA A 357 10.08 32.97 15.74
CA ALA A 357 9.68 34.17 16.47
C ALA A 357 8.33 34.72 15.98
N SER A 358 7.47 35.12 16.92
CA SER A 358 6.16 35.64 16.57
C SER A 358 6.31 37.00 15.89
N LEU A 359 5.74 37.11 14.68
CA LEU A 359 5.76 38.37 13.92
C LEU A 359 5.04 39.49 14.70
N ASP A 360 4.08 39.12 15.54
CA ASP A 360 3.30 40.05 16.34
C ASP A 360 4.12 40.65 17.48
N GLU A 361 4.96 39.87 18.18
CA GLU A 361 5.87 40.41 19.19
C GLU A 361 6.87 41.39 18.58
N LEU A 362 7.43 41.07 17.41
CA LEU A 362 8.37 41.95 16.71
C LEU A 362 7.69 43.27 16.26
N ARG A 363 6.45 43.20 15.77
CA ARG A 363 5.65 44.39 15.42
C ARG A 363 5.30 45.24 16.63
N GLN A 364 4.89 44.61 17.73
CA GLN A 364 4.62 45.30 18.99
C GLN A 364 5.87 45.98 19.52
N ARG A 365 7.03 45.32 19.46
CA ARG A 365 8.30 45.90 19.90
C ARG A 365 8.71 47.10 19.04
N LYS A 366 8.53 47.03 17.71
CA LYS A 366 8.74 48.17 16.82
C LYS A 366 7.85 49.36 17.19
N GLN A 367 6.57 49.10 17.45
CA GLN A 367 5.62 50.16 17.82
C GLN A 367 5.96 50.80 19.16
N GLN A 368 6.38 50.01 20.15
CA GLN A 368 6.89 50.52 21.44
C GLN A 368 8.08 51.44 21.23
N LEU A 369 9.10 51.02 20.47
CA LEU A 369 10.28 51.84 20.20
C LEU A 369 9.94 53.13 19.42
N THR A 370 8.97 53.07 18.52
CA THR A 370 8.50 54.26 17.78
C THR A 370 7.87 55.28 18.73
N ASN A 371 6.99 54.82 19.64
CA ASN A 371 6.38 55.67 20.65
C ASN A 371 7.44 56.27 21.62
N GLU A 372 8.44 55.48 22.00
CA GLU A 372 9.56 55.94 22.83
C GLU A 372 10.41 57.00 22.11
N ILE A 373 10.62 56.88 20.80
CA ILE A 373 11.31 57.89 20.00
C ILE A 373 10.48 59.18 19.93
N ASP A 374 9.17 59.09 19.72
CA ASP A 374 8.30 60.27 19.66
C ASP A 374 8.32 61.05 20.98
N GLN A 375 8.29 60.35 22.11
CA GLN A 375 8.46 60.94 23.44
C GLN A 375 9.82 61.64 23.59
N LEU A 376 10.91 60.97 23.22
CA LEU A 376 12.25 61.55 23.27
C LEU A 376 12.38 62.79 22.36
N ILE A 377 11.74 62.80 21.18
CA ILE A 377 11.74 63.97 20.30
C ILE A 377 11.02 65.15 20.95
N ASP A 378 9.93 64.91 21.67
CA ASP A 378 9.22 65.97 22.39
C ASP A 378 10.04 66.48 23.58
N ASP A 379 10.69 65.61 24.34
CA ASP A 379 11.63 65.98 25.40
C ASP A 379 12.82 66.79 24.85
N ARG A 380 13.31 66.41 23.66
CA ARG A 380 14.37 67.14 22.94
C ARG A 380 13.94 68.57 22.62
N LYS A 381 12.70 68.76 22.15
CA LYS A 381 12.16 70.10 21.85
C LYS A 381 12.08 70.97 23.11
N LEU A 382 11.69 70.38 24.24
CA LEU A 382 11.66 71.06 25.53
C LEU A 382 13.08 71.48 25.95
N ALA A 383 14.03 70.54 25.99
CA ALA A 383 15.43 70.82 26.31
C ALA A 383 16.03 71.92 25.42
N ARG A 384 15.79 71.86 24.11
CA ARG A 384 16.29 72.89 23.18
C ARG A 384 15.62 74.26 23.40
N THR A 385 14.35 74.26 23.80
CA THR A 385 13.63 75.50 24.13
C THR A 385 14.18 76.11 25.42
N ASP A 386 14.39 75.30 26.45
CA ASP A 386 14.94 75.70 27.74
C ASP A 386 16.38 76.21 27.59
N SER A 387 17.21 75.52 26.80
CA SER A 387 18.56 75.98 26.45
C SER A 387 18.53 77.36 25.78
N ARG A 388 17.61 77.58 24.82
CA ARG A 388 17.48 78.89 24.15
C ARG A 388 17.00 79.98 25.08
N ILE A 389 16.05 79.68 25.98
CA ILE A 389 15.55 80.62 26.99
C ILE A 389 16.67 80.99 27.97
N ALA A 390 17.39 79.99 28.47
CA ALA A 390 18.50 80.15 29.39
C ALA A 390 19.65 80.98 28.78
N SER A 391 20.02 80.70 27.53
CA SER A 391 21.01 81.48 26.78
C SER A 391 20.55 82.93 26.55
N PHE A 392 19.27 83.13 26.23
CA PHE A 392 18.71 84.47 26.09
C PHE A 392 18.73 85.24 27.42
N ASN A 393 18.34 84.59 28.52
CA ASN A 393 18.32 85.20 29.86
C ASN A 393 19.74 85.53 30.35
N ASP A 394 20.72 84.63 30.19
CA ASP A 394 22.14 84.89 30.50
C ASP A 394 22.68 86.10 29.71
N GLY A 395 22.39 86.14 28.40
CA GLY A 395 22.77 87.27 27.55
C GLY A 395 22.09 88.59 27.93
N TYR A 396 20.81 88.54 28.31
CA TYR A 396 20.05 89.71 28.76
C TYR A 396 20.58 90.24 30.11
N GLU A 397 20.84 89.35 31.07
CA GLU A 397 21.40 89.71 32.37
C GLU A 397 22.81 90.28 32.27
N LYS A 398 23.69 89.67 31.48
CA LYS A 398 25.02 90.24 31.18
C LYS A 398 24.91 91.63 30.57
N GLY A 399 24.00 91.83 29.63
CA GLY A 399 23.71 93.13 29.04
C GLY A 399 23.20 94.15 30.07
N GLN A 400 22.37 93.71 31.02
CA GLN A 400 21.84 94.55 32.10
C GLN A 400 22.92 94.91 33.13
N ALA A 401 23.74 93.94 33.57
CA ALA A 401 24.86 94.14 34.48
C ALA A 401 25.88 95.11 33.86
N ALA A 402 26.24 94.90 32.59
CA ALA A 402 27.11 95.80 31.84
C ALA A 402 26.53 97.22 31.73
N ARG A 403 25.21 97.36 31.51
CA ARG A 403 24.53 98.66 31.49
C ARG A 403 24.55 99.36 32.86
N GLN A 404 24.41 98.62 33.96
CA GLN A 404 24.45 99.18 35.31
C GLN A 404 25.87 99.59 35.74
N ALA A 405 26.90 98.94 35.20
CA ALA A 405 28.30 99.26 35.47
C ALA A 405 28.84 100.44 34.65
N MET A 406 28.17 100.83 33.55
CA MET A 406 28.59 101.93 32.67
C MET A 406 27.87 103.25 33.01
N THR A 407 28.57 104.37 32.84
CA THR A 407 27.96 105.70 32.87
C THR A 407 27.17 106.00 31.58
N GLU A 408 26.28 106.98 31.61
CA GLU A 408 25.36 107.26 30.48
C GLU A 408 26.09 107.75 29.21
N GLU A 409 27.28 108.34 29.37
CA GLU A 409 28.16 108.73 28.25
C GLU A 409 28.89 107.51 27.65
N GLU A 410 29.39 106.60 28.48
CA GLU A 410 30.05 105.35 28.06
C GLU A 410 29.08 104.39 27.37
N PHE A 411 27.83 104.31 27.86
CA PHE A 411 26.79 103.50 27.23
C PHE A 411 26.43 104.02 25.84
N ASN A 412 26.37 105.34 25.64
CA ASN A 412 26.10 105.93 24.34
C ASN A 412 27.24 105.69 23.34
N GLN A 413 28.50 105.72 23.79
CA GLN A 413 29.65 105.32 22.98
C GLN A 413 29.62 103.83 22.63
N TYR A 414 29.34 102.96 23.61
CA TYR A 414 29.18 101.52 23.41
C TYR A 414 28.07 101.21 22.40
N ARG A 415 26.89 101.81 22.54
CA ARG A 415 25.76 101.59 21.63
C ARG A 415 26.09 102.02 20.20
N ASN A 416 26.71 103.19 20.04
CA ASN A 416 27.06 103.72 18.72
C ASN A 416 28.22 102.94 18.06
N GLY A 417 29.12 102.35 18.84
CA GLY A 417 30.19 101.48 18.35
C GLY A 417 29.70 100.05 18.04
N PHE A 418 29.01 99.41 18.97
CA PHE A 418 28.63 98.01 18.91
C PHE A 418 27.50 97.73 17.90
N PHE A 419 26.54 98.66 17.77
CA PHE A 419 25.44 98.56 16.80
C PHE A 419 25.66 99.39 15.52
N SER A 420 26.91 99.78 15.22
CA SER A 420 27.22 100.43 13.94
C SER A 420 26.98 99.50 12.76
N VAL A 421 26.54 100.06 11.62
CA VAL A 421 26.23 99.31 10.38
C VAL A 421 27.41 98.45 9.91
N SER A 422 28.64 98.94 10.08
CA SER A 422 29.86 98.20 9.74
C SER A 422 30.08 96.99 10.65
N ASN A 423 29.87 97.13 11.97
CA ASN A 423 30.08 96.06 12.94
C ASN A 423 28.98 95.00 12.89
N LEU A 424 27.73 95.40 12.64
CA LEU A 424 26.63 94.47 12.37
C LEU A 424 26.86 93.67 11.08
N ALA A 425 27.38 94.29 10.03
CA ALA A 425 27.68 93.62 8.77
C ALA A 425 28.85 92.62 8.88
N THR A 426 29.90 92.93 9.64
CA THR A 426 30.98 91.97 9.93
C THR A 426 30.51 90.83 10.83
N LYS A 427 29.68 91.12 11.85
CA LYS A 427 29.16 90.09 12.75
C LYS A 427 28.16 89.15 12.06
N ALA A 428 27.33 89.67 11.16
CA ALA A 428 26.43 88.88 10.32
C ALA A 428 27.17 87.99 9.32
N ARG A 429 28.30 88.47 8.77
CA ARG A 429 29.19 87.65 7.94
C ARG A 429 29.84 86.53 8.75
N SER A 430 30.34 86.83 9.95
CA SER A 430 30.96 85.79 10.80
C SER A 430 29.96 84.78 11.36
N SER A 431 28.72 85.17 11.67
CA SER A 431 27.69 84.24 12.15
C SER A 431 27.20 83.31 11.04
N SER A 432 27.18 83.77 9.78
CA SER A 432 26.81 82.93 8.63
C SER A 432 27.80 81.80 8.33
N ASP A 433 29.04 81.91 8.82
CA ASP A 433 30.06 80.87 8.68
C ASP A 433 30.01 79.82 9.82
N GLN A 434 29.34 80.12 10.94
CA GLN A 434 29.37 79.31 12.16
C GLN A 434 28.19 78.32 12.30
N GLU A 435 27.12 78.49 11.50
CA GLU A 435 25.98 77.56 11.43
C GLU A 435 26.21 76.32 10.55
N ARG A 436 27.42 76.15 10.00
CA ARG A 436 27.84 74.89 9.38
C ARG A 436 28.36 73.94 10.46
N LEU A 437 27.44 73.14 11.02
CA LEU A 437 27.75 71.87 11.67
C LEU A 437 28.80 71.08 10.85
N PRO A 438 29.70 70.32 11.48
CA PRO A 438 30.59 69.41 10.76
C PRO A 438 29.75 68.26 10.20
N ALA A 439 29.17 68.47 9.03
CA ALA A 439 28.53 67.43 8.25
C ALA A 439 29.63 66.46 7.78
N ASP A 440 29.64 65.33 8.47
CA ASP A 440 30.06 64.00 8.06
C ASP A 440 30.79 63.91 6.71
N LYS A 441 32.04 63.46 6.74
CA LYS A 441 32.85 63.15 5.56
C LYS A 441 32.26 61.91 4.87
N THR A 442 31.23 62.10 4.06
CA THR A 442 30.88 61.16 2.99
C THR A 442 30.90 61.90 1.66
N THR A 443 32.04 61.78 1.00
CA THR A 443 32.25 61.65 -0.44
C THR A 443 31.08 62.07 -1.34
N TYR A 444 30.91 63.37 -1.57
CA TYR A 444 30.50 63.85 -2.89
C TYR A 444 31.31 65.08 -3.24
N ALA A 445 32.18 64.88 -4.22
CA ALA A 445 33.07 65.87 -4.78
C ALA A 445 32.28 67.09 -5.27
N ASN A 446 32.89 68.26 -5.06
CA ASN A 446 32.68 69.48 -5.83
C ASN A 446 32.43 69.17 -7.32
N GLN A 447 31.19 69.27 -7.78
CA GLN A 447 30.90 69.57 -9.17
C GLN A 447 30.36 70.99 -9.23
N ARG A 448 31.26 71.92 -9.58
CA ARG A 448 30.84 73.19 -10.18
C ARG A 448 30.10 72.85 -11.48
N PRO A 449 28.89 73.39 -11.72
CA PRO A 449 28.23 73.19 -13.00
C PRO A 449 29.06 73.85 -14.10
N VAL A 450 29.60 73.01 -14.99
CA VAL A 450 30.23 73.41 -16.25
C VAL A 450 29.11 73.74 -17.22
N ASN A 451 28.57 74.95 -17.06
CA ASN A 451 27.81 75.75 -18.04
C ASN A 451 27.01 76.74 -17.20
N GLY A 452 27.34 78.02 -17.31
CA GLY A 452 26.84 79.10 -16.46
C GLY A 452 25.35 79.44 -16.60
N LEU A 453 24.47 78.44 -16.73
CA LEU A 453 23.02 78.60 -16.75
C LEU A 453 22.45 78.43 -15.35
N ARG A 454 21.52 79.33 -15.00
CA ARG A 454 20.81 79.30 -13.73
C ARG A 454 19.78 78.16 -13.73
N PRO A 455 19.38 77.60 -12.56
CA PRO A 455 18.57 76.38 -12.47
C PRO A 455 17.26 76.40 -13.27
N HIS A 456 16.59 77.56 -13.35
CA HIS A 456 15.35 77.70 -14.11
C HIS A 456 15.55 77.67 -15.64
N GLN A 457 16.77 77.95 -16.13
CA GLN A 457 17.11 77.88 -17.56
C GLN A 457 17.41 76.43 -17.98
N ALA A 458 18.03 75.65 -17.09
CA ALA A 458 18.28 74.21 -17.32
C ALA A 458 16.98 73.40 -17.43
N VAL A 459 15.97 73.73 -16.60
CA VAL A 459 14.64 73.10 -16.68
C VAL A 459 13.93 73.44 -18.00
N ARG A 460 14.10 74.67 -18.50
CA ARG A 460 13.50 75.10 -19.78
C ARG A 460 14.13 74.39 -20.98
N GLN A 461 15.44 74.11 -20.92
CA GLN A 461 16.16 73.41 -21.96
C GLN A 461 15.82 71.92 -21.98
N HIS A 462 15.69 71.29 -20.81
CA HIS A 462 15.21 69.89 -20.72
C HIS A 462 13.77 69.71 -21.21
N LEU A 463 12.90 70.71 -21.03
CA LEU A 463 11.54 70.71 -21.58
C LEU A 463 11.51 70.93 -23.10
N ALA A 464 12.48 71.69 -23.65
CA ALA A 464 12.60 71.89 -25.09
C ALA A 464 13.14 70.63 -25.80
N ASP A 465 14.20 70.01 -25.26
CA ASP A 465 14.77 68.78 -25.82
C ASP A 465 13.84 67.57 -25.69
N GLY A 466 12.88 67.59 -24.75
CA GLY A 466 11.85 66.57 -24.61
C GLY A 466 10.73 66.65 -25.64
N LEU A 467 10.51 67.82 -26.25
CA LEU A 467 9.46 68.04 -27.26
C LEU A 467 9.90 67.67 -28.68
N ASP A 468 11.20 67.74 -28.97
CA ASP A 468 11.75 67.38 -30.30
C ASP A 468 11.89 65.86 -30.51
N ASN A 469 11.74 65.04 -29.47
CA ASN A 469 11.86 63.57 -29.55
C ASN A 469 10.53 62.83 -29.79
N ASP A 470 9.39 63.52 -29.83
CA ASP A 470 8.06 62.93 -30.06
C ASP A 470 7.54 63.14 -31.51
N ILE A 471 8.41 63.59 -32.42
CA ILE A 471 8.12 63.66 -33.87
C ILE A 471 9.28 63.00 -34.64
N GLU A 472 9.37 61.68 -34.59
CA GLU A 472 9.98 60.83 -35.62
C GLU A 472 9.36 59.44 -35.64
#